data_AF-A0A9X2JYC8-F1
#
_entry.id   AF-A0A9X2JYC8-F1
#
_cell.length_a   1.000
_cell.length_b   1.000
_cell.length_c   1.000
_cell.angle_alpha   90.00
_cell.angle_beta   90.00
_cell.angle_gamma   90.00
#
_symmetry.space_group_name_H-M   'P 1'
#
loop_
_entity.id
_entity.type
_entity.pdbx_description
1 polymer ?
#
loop_
_entity_poly.entity_id
_entity_poly.type
_entity_poly.pdbx_seq_one_letter_code
_entity_poly.pdbx_strand_id
1 'polypeptide(L)'
;MRQFAEMMMHRRGQNLEAWMTAVMSDDLPELHSFVTGLRRDHDAVTAGLTLPYSSGPVEGHVNRTKMLKRQMYGRANLDLLRKRMLLTN
;
A
#
# COMPACT_ATOMS: atom_id res chain seq x y z
N MET A 1 -15.32 -4.07 0.85
CA MET A 1 -14.11 -3.76 0.02
C MET A 1 -14.36 -2.77 -1.12
N ARG A 2 -15.39 -2.92 -1.97
CA ARG A 2 -15.65 -1.97 -3.07
C ARG A 2 -15.76 -0.50 -2.64
N GLN A 3 -16.54 -0.22 -1.58
CA GLN A 3 -16.67 1.14 -1.03
C GLN A 3 -15.32 1.73 -0.56
N PHE A 4 -14.44 0.91 0.01
CA PHE A 4 -13.09 1.34 0.40
C PHE A 4 -12.24 1.73 -0.81
N ALA A 5 -12.29 0.95 -1.89
CA ALA A 5 -11.62 1.29 -3.15
C ALA A 5 -12.18 2.58 -3.77
N GLU A 6 -13.50 2.79 -3.71
CA GLU A 6 -14.13 4.04 -4.15
C GLU A 6 -13.68 5.24 -3.29
N MET A 7 -13.54 5.08 -1.97
CA MET A 7 -12.96 6.12 -1.11
C MET A 7 -11.53 6.48 -1.52
N MET A 8 -10.72 5.48 -1.85
CA MET A 8 -9.34 5.68 -2.32
C MET A 8 -9.31 6.41 -3.67
N MET A 9 -10.09 5.94 -4.66
CA MET A 9 -10.11 6.55 -6.00
C MET A 9 -10.60 8.00 -5.97
N HIS A 10 -11.56 8.32 -5.11
CA HIS A 10 -12.16 9.65 -5.02
C HIS A 10 -11.62 10.50 -3.89
N ARG A 11 -10.56 10.04 -3.21
CA ARG A 11 -9.93 10.72 -2.06
C ARG A 11 -10.93 11.17 -0.99
N ARG A 12 -11.76 10.25 -0.52
CA ARG A 12 -12.83 10.47 0.47
C ARG A 12 -12.43 9.97 1.87
N GLY A 13 -11.26 10.34 2.37
CA GLY A 13 -10.78 9.91 3.68
C GLY A 13 -11.70 10.29 4.84
N GLN A 14 -12.47 11.37 4.72
CA GLN A 14 -13.47 11.77 5.72
C GLN A 14 -14.59 10.74 5.94
N ASN A 15 -14.79 9.81 4.99
CA ASN A 15 -15.81 8.76 5.10
C ASN A 15 -15.28 7.50 5.81
N LEU A 16 -13.98 7.45 6.15
CA LEU A 16 -13.30 6.26 6.66
C LEU A 16 -13.91 5.75 7.96
N GLU A 17 -14.12 6.61 8.96
CA GLU A 17 -14.66 6.21 10.27
C GLU A 17 -16.09 5.66 10.17
N ALA A 18 -16.94 6.30 9.36
CA ALA A 18 -18.31 5.82 9.13
C ALA A 18 -18.29 4.43 8.47
N TRP A 19 -17.41 4.23 7.49
CA TRP A 19 -17.25 2.95 6.81
C TRP A 19 -16.70 1.86 7.76
N MET A 20 -15.67 2.16 8.55
CA MET A 20 -15.12 1.23 9.53
C MET A 20 -16.16 0.83 10.58
N THR A 21 -16.98 1.77 11.04
CA THR A 21 -18.06 1.51 12.00
C THR A 21 -19.11 0.55 11.42
N ALA A 22 -19.53 0.78 10.17
CA ALA A 22 -20.47 -0.11 9.48
C ALA A 22 -19.92 -1.54 9.31
N VAL A 23 -18.64 -1.67 8.95
CA VAL A 23 -17.99 -2.99 8.81
C VAL A 23 -17.91 -3.73 10.14
N MET A 24 -17.71 -3.03 11.25
CA MET A 24 -17.67 -3.63 12.59
C MET A 24 -19.06 -3.99 13.14
N SER A 25 -20.12 -3.34 12.68
CA SER A 25 -21.50 -3.71 13.02
C SER A 25 -22.05 -4.87 12.20
N ASP A 26 -21.47 -5.15 11.04
CA ASP A 26 -21.82 -6.27 10.18
C ASP A 26 -21.07 -7.55 10.60
N ASP A 27 -21.67 -8.71 10.34
CA ASP A 27 -21.06 -10.03 10.56
C ASP A 27 -20.10 -10.41 9.42
N LEU A 28 -19.03 -9.62 9.28
CA LEU A 28 -17.96 -9.81 8.29
C LEU A 28 -16.61 -10.01 9.00
N PRO A 29 -16.40 -11.15 9.69
CA PRO A 29 -15.22 -11.38 10.52
C PRO A 29 -13.89 -11.27 9.75
N GLU A 30 -13.90 -11.59 8.45
CA GLU A 30 -12.75 -11.44 7.56
C GLU A 30 -12.28 -9.98 7.45
N LEU A 31 -13.19 -9.01 7.54
CA LEU A 31 -12.89 -7.58 7.46
C LEU A 31 -12.60 -6.94 8.80
N HIS A 32 -12.99 -7.56 9.93
CA HIS A 32 -12.72 -7.01 11.25
C HIS A 32 -11.22 -6.90 11.55
N SER A 33 -10.44 -7.89 11.12
CA SER A 33 -8.97 -7.85 11.23
C SER A 33 -8.37 -6.69 10.42
N PHE A 34 -8.91 -6.44 9.23
CA PHE A 34 -8.52 -5.33 8.37
C PHE A 34 -8.83 -3.98 9.02
N VAL A 35 -10.06 -3.78 9.51
CA VAL A 35 -10.46 -2.55 10.22
C VAL A 35 -9.62 -2.32 11.47
N THR A 36 -9.27 -3.38 12.20
CA THR A 36 -8.36 -3.29 13.35
C THR A 36 -6.99 -2.72 12.95
N GLY A 37 -6.46 -3.16 11.81
CA GLY A 37 -5.23 -2.59 11.23
C GLY A 37 -5.39 -1.12 10.89
N LEU A 38 -6.48 -0.76 10.18
CA LEU A 38 -6.75 0.62 9.80
C LEU A 38 -6.90 1.56 11.01
N ARG A 39 -7.50 1.09 12.10
CA ARG A 39 -7.62 1.88 13.33
C ARG A 39 -6.28 2.20 13.98
N ARG A 40 -5.31 1.28 13.91
CA ARG A 40 -3.95 1.52 14.46
C ARG A 40 -3.22 2.62 13.68
N ASP A 41 -3.45 2.67 12.37
CA ASP A 41 -2.81 3.62 11.45
C ASP A 41 -3.78 4.72 10.97
N HIS A 42 -4.81 5.05 11.76
CA HIS A 42 -5.96 5.85 11.33
C HIS A 42 -5.58 7.15 10.61
N ASP A 43 -4.66 7.93 11.18
CA ASP A 43 -4.26 9.22 10.62
C ASP A 43 -3.51 9.05 9.29
N ALA A 44 -2.63 8.05 9.23
CA ALA A 44 -1.87 7.73 8.02
C ALA A 44 -2.80 7.22 6.90
N VAL A 45 -3.77 6.37 7.23
CA VAL A 45 -4.78 5.87 6.29
C VAL A 45 -5.68 7.01 5.81
N THR A 46 -6.13 7.87 6.72
CA THR A 46 -6.95 9.05 6.37
C THR A 46 -6.20 9.97 5.43
N ALA A 47 -4.93 10.26 5.70
CA ALA A 47 -4.07 11.04 4.83
C ALA A 47 -3.89 10.36 3.45
N GLY A 48 -3.65 9.05 3.43
CA GLY A 48 -3.54 8.26 2.19
C GLY A 48 -4.83 8.23 1.37
N LEU A 49 -5.99 8.35 2.02
CA LEU A 49 -7.31 8.45 1.38
C LEU A 49 -7.73 9.89 1.07
N THR A 50 -6.91 10.91 1.34
CA THR A 50 -7.31 12.33 1.17
C THR A 50 -6.32 13.10 0.31
N LEU A 51 -5.03 12.89 0.52
CA LEU A 51 -3.98 13.63 -0.17
C LEU A 51 -3.77 13.10 -1.59
N PRO A 52 -3.26 13.94 -2.52
CA PRO A 52 -3.00 13.52 -3.89
C PRO A 52 -1.72 12.66 -4.04
N TYR A 53 -0.99 12.42 -2.95
CA TYR A 53 0.27 11.70 -2.97
C TYR A 53 0.04 10.19 -3.04
N SER A 54 0.88 9.48 -3.80
CA SER A 54 0.89 8.02 -3.85
C SER A 54 2.30 7.48 -3.71
N SER A 55 2.43 6.34 -3.04
CA SER A 55 3.67 5.56 -2.96
C SER A 55 3.92 4.74 -4.24
N GLY A 56 2.98 4.70 -5.20
CA GLY A 56 3.03 3.83 -6.38
C GLY A 56 4.34 3.89 -7.17
N PRO A 57 4.86 5.08 -7.53
CA PRO A 57 6.15 5.19 -8.19
C PRO A 57 7.30 4.63 -7.34
N VAL A 58 7.32 4.93 -6.04
CA VAL A 58 8.36 4.45 -5.10
C VAL A 58 8.30 2.93 -4.98
N GLU A 59 7.11 2.37 -4.80
CA GLU A 59 6.86 0.93 -4.74
C GLU A 59 7.26 0.23 -6.03
N GLY A 60 7.01 0.83 -7.19
CA GLY A 60 7.47 0.34 -8.48
C GLY A 60 8.99 0.20 -8.54
N HIS A 61 9.74 1.22 -8.09
CA HIS A 61 11.20 1.17 -8.01
C HIS A 61 11.68 0.09 -7.03
N VAL A 62 11.05 -0.01 -5.87
CA VAL A 62 11.36 -1.05 -4.87
C VAL A 62 11.10 -2.43 -5.44
N ASN A 63 10.00 -2.63 -6.16
CA ASN A 63 9.66 -3.91 -6.78
C ASN A 63 10.66 -4.29 -7.89
N ARG A 64 11.04 -3.35 -8.76
CA ARG A 64 12.10 -3.55 -9.77
C ARG A 64 13.42 -3.98 -9.11
N THR A 65 13.80 -3.30 -8.03
CA THR A 65 15.02 -3.61 -7.27
C THR A 65 14.97 -5.01 -6.67
N LYS A 66 13.85 -5.37 -6.01
CA LYS A 66 13.61 -6.70 -5.46
C LYS A 66 13.66 -7.78 -6.55
N MET A 67 13.06 -7.51 -7.72
CA MET A 67 13.07 -8.42 -8.86
C MET A 67 14.47 -8.68 -9.39
N LEU A 68 15.29 -7.63 -9.60
CA LEU A 68 16.69 -7.77 -10.03
C LEU A 68 17.51 -8.58 -9.02
N LYS A 69 17.33 -8.33 -7.72
CA LYS A 69 18.00 -9.11 -6.66
C LYS A 69 17.56 -10.58 -6.66
N ARG A 70 16.28 -10.88 -6.91
CA ARG A 70 15.74 -12.25 -7.00
C ARG A 70 16.27 -13.00 -8.23
N GLN A 71 16.37 -12.35 -9.39
CA GLN A 71 16.99 -12.94 -10.59
C GLN A 71 18.47 -13.33 -10.36
N MET A 72 19.10 -12.76 -9.35
CA MET A 72 20.48 -13.02 -8.97
C MET A 72 20.59 -13.97 -7.77
N TYR A 73 19.51 -14.67 -7.42
CA TYR A 73 19.43 -15.58 -6.27
C TYR A 73 19.87 -14.92 -4.95
N GLY A 74 19.64 -13.61 -4.81
CA GLY A 74 20.02 -12.85 -3.62
C GLY A 74 21.52 -12.53 -3.50
N ARG A 75 22.36 -12.94 -4.46
CA ARG A 75 23.83 -12.81 -4.42
C ARG A 75 24.35 -11.46 -4.91
N ALA A 76 23.47 -10.50 -5.19
CA ALA A 76 23.85 -9.16 -5.61
C ALA A 76 24.31 -8.32 -4.41
N ASN A 77 25.61 -8.00 -4.36
CA ASN A 77 26.09 -6.90 -3.52
C ASN A 77 25.62 -5.54 -4.09
N LEU A 78 25.75 -4.46 -3.31
CA LEU A 78 25.24 -3.14 -3.70
C LEU A 78 25.80 -2.66 -5.05
N ASP A 79 27.10 -2.85 -5.28
CA ASP A 79 27.74 -2.42 -6.53
C ASP A 79 27.23 -3.17 -7.75
N LEU A 80 27.03 -4.48 -7.64
CA LEU A 80 26.49 -5.30 -8.72
C LEU A 80 25.01 -5.00 -8.99
N LEU A 81 24.23 -4.74 -7.94
CA LEU A 81 22.84 -4.31 -8.06
C LEU A 81 22.75 -2.94 -8.75
N ARG A 82 23.59 -1.97 -8.36
CA ARG A 82 23.68 -0.65 -8.98
C ARG A 82 24.03 -0.76 -10.47
N LYS A 83 25.04 -1.56 -10.83
CA LYS A 83 25.41 -1.81 -12.23
C LYS A 83 24.24 -2.37 -13.02
N ARG A 84 23.52 -3.37 -12.51
CA ARG A 84 22.35 -3.93 -13.20
C ARG A 84 21.21 -2.93 -13.34
N MET A 85 20.92 -2.14 -12.32
CA MET A 85 19.86 -1.12 -12.40
C MET A 85 20.13 -0.09 -13.51
N LEU A 86 21.39 0.34 -13.66
CA LEU A 86 21.81 1.30 -14.69
C LEU A 86 21.82 0.70 -16.11
N LEU A 87 22.12 -0.59 -16.23
CA LEU A 87 22.21 -1.30 -17.52
C LEU A 87 20.87 -1.89 -18.01
N THR A 88 19.80 -1.85 -17.20
CA THR A 88 18.48 -2.42 -17.55
C THR A 88 17.49 -1.32 -18.02
N ASN A 89 17.98 -0.25 -18.65
CA ASN A 89 17.15 0.81 -19.24
C ASN A 89 16.92 0.59 -20.73
#